data_AF-A0AAV7GFX3-F1
#
_entry.id   AF-A0AAV7GFX3-F1
#
_cell.length_a   1.000
_cell.length_b   1.000
_cell.length_c   1.000
_cell.angle_alpha   90.00
_cell.angle_beta   90.00
_cell.angle_gamma   90.00
#
_symmetry.space_group_name_H-M   'P 1'
#
loop_
_entity.id
_entity.type
_entity.pdbx_description
1 polymer ?
#
loop_
_entity_poly.entity_id
_entity_poly.type
_entity_poly.pdbx_seq_one_letter_code
_entity_poly.pdbx_strand_id
1 'polypeptide(L)'
;MKYLQWIYSIPSKNIKSNINFEFIIMIQLTRNLALEWAKDNIRANSIAPAPIINNSNYFEEKGSIPKTENKAVPLRIGEPVEIATTAAFLCMSASSYIIGQTELDNRWSLHGATALVTGGSKGIGQAIVEELARLGAKVHTCARNQQELDKALKHWQSLKLDVTASVCDVSSRAAREKLMEKVSSLFDGKLNILINNAGTNLFKTALEFKEEDYGFLLSTNLESAFHLSQLAHPLLKASGVGRIVFISSVGGLVGFPEASDTMHAWCINISGAMNQLTRNLALEWAKDNIRANCIAPGPIVTPLMHSYFEAKGGRIPKVENMGIPLGRPGEPLEVATVAAFLCMPASSYITGQVIVADGGLTMGRFIP
;
A
#
# COMPACT_ATOMS: atom_id res chain seq x y z
N MET A 1 9.39 -35.52 -13.84
CA MET A 1 10.45 -36.01 -14.77
C MET A 1 10.04 -36.03 -16.24
N LYS A 2 8.81 -36.39 -16.65
CA LYS A 2 8.39 -36.40 -18.07
C LYS A 2 8.41 -35.03 -18.77
N TYR A 3 8.23 -33.92 -18.04
CA TYR A 3 8.27 -32.56 -18.60
C TYR A 3 9.67 -32.06 -18.96
N LEU A 4 10.72 -32.51 -18.26
CA LEU A 4 12.10 -32.12 -18.55
C LEU A 4 12.58 -32.70 -19.88
N GLN A 5 12.18 -33.93 -20.23
CA GLN A 5 12.55 -34.56 -21.50
C GLN A 5 11.91 -33.89 -22.73
N TRP A 6 10.73 -33.28 -22.58
CA TRP A 6 10.09 -32.52 -23.66
C TRP A 6 10.85 -31.22 -23.98
N ILE A 7 11.35 -30.54 -22.94
CA ILE A 7 12.10 -29.26 -23.06
C ILE A 7 13.41 -29.44 -23.85
N TYR A 8 14.12 -30.56 -23.67
CA TYR A 8 15.36 -30.86 -24.40
C TYR A 8 15.15 -31.34 -25.85
N SER A 9 13.90 -31.52 -26.29
CA SER A 9 13.57 -32.06 -27.63
C SER A 9 13.30 -31.00 -28.70
N ILE A 10 13.28 -29.71 -28.32
CA ILE A 10 12.97 -28.60 -29.23
C ILE A 10 14.26 -28.14 -29.97
N PRO A 11 14.32 -28.20 -31.31
CA PRO A 11 15.56 -27.88 -32.04
C PRO A 11 15.92 -26.40 -31.94
N SER A 12 17.12 -26.11 -31.43
CA SER A 12 17.70 -24.77 -31.41
C SER A 12 18.29 -24.41 -32.78
N LYS A 13 17.46 -23.88 -33.68
CA LYS A 13 17.99 -23.20 -34.88
C LYS A 13 17.51 -21.75 -34.92
N ASN A 14 18.52 -20.87 -34.85
CA ASN A 14 18.50 -19.42 -35.12
C ASN A 14 17.92 -18.48 -34.07
N ILE A 15 18.60 -18.34 -32.92
CA ILE A 15 18.59 -17.07 -32.18
C ILE A 15 20.03 -16.74 -31.76
N LYS A 16 20.64 -15.79 -32.48
CA LYS A 16 21.88 -15.14 -32.07
C LYS A 16 21.56 -14.02 -31.08
N SER A 17 22.20 -14.11 -29.93
CA SER A 17 22.62 -13.05 -28.98
C SER A 17 21.58 -12.19 -28.23
N ASN A 18 21.75 -12.23 -26.91
CA ASN A 18 21.44 -11.23 -25.87
C ASN A 18 20.03 -11.13 -25.29
N ILE A 19 19.37 -12.27 -25.03
CA ILE A 19 18.33 -12.33 -24.00
C ILE A 19 18.52 -13.63 -23.21
N ASN A 20 18.52 -13.55 -21.88
CA ASN A 20 18.59 -14.71 -20.99
C ASN A 20 17.37 -15.61 -21.25
N PHE A 21 17.58 -16.63 -22.07
CA PHE A 21 16.56 -17.58 -22.52
C PHE A 21 15.85 -18.25 -21.33
N GLU A 22 16.59 -18.45 -20.23
CA GLU A 22 16.05 -18.96 -18.96
C GLU A 22 15.02 -18.03 -18.32
N PHE A 23 15.17 -16.71 -18.47
CA PHE A 23 14.27 -15.72 -17.87
C PHE A 23 12.94 -15.65 -18.63
N ILE A 24 12.98 -15.72 -19.97
CA ILE A 24 11.78 -15.83 -20.80
C ILE A 24 11.05 -17.14 -20.51
N ILE A 25 11.79 -18.24 -20.39
CA ILE A 25 11.21 -19.55 -20.04
C ILE A 25 10.55 -19.48 -18.66
N MET A 26 11.18 -18.85 -17.67
CA MET A 26 10.61 -18.75 -16.33
C MET A 26 9.33 -17.92 -16.29
N ILE A 27 9.29 -16.76 -16.96
CA ILE A 27 8.08 -15.93 -17.07
C ILE A 27 6.96 -16.71 -17.78
N GLN A 28 7.29 -17.40 -18.88
CA GLN A 28 6.32 -18.15 -19.64
C GLN A 28 5.82 -19.39 -18.88
N LEU A 29 6.67 -20.04 -18.08
CA LEU A 29 6.30 -21.13 -17.18
C LEU A 29 5.37 -20.64 -16.07
N THR A 30 5.68 -19.53 -15.40
CA THR A 30 4.83 -18.95 -14.35
C THR A 30 3.46 -18.55 -14.91
N ARG A 31 3.44 -17.94 -16.10
CA ARG A 31 2.20 -17.60 -16.81
C ARG A 31 1.39 -18.85 -17.17
N ASN A 32 2.03 -19.89 -17.71
CA ASN A 32 1.34 -21.12 -18.10
C ASN A 32 0.84 -21.91 -16.88
N LEU A 33 1.60 -21.95 -15.78
CA LEU A 33 1.19 -22.57 -14.52
C LEU A 33 0.01 -21.83 -13.90
N ALA A 34 0.01 -20.49 -13.92
CA ALA A 34 -1.13 -19.70 -13.44
C ALA A 34 -2.39 -19.93 -14.29
N LEU A 35 -2.24 -20.08 -15.61
CA LEU A 35 -3.36 -20.38 -16.52
C LEU A 35 -3.89 -21.81 -16.38
N GLU A 36 -3.03 -22.80 -16.17
CA GLU A 36 -3.42 -24.20 -15.88
C GLU A 36 -4.13 -24.30 -14.52
N TRP A 37 -3.57 -23.66 -13.48
CA TRP A 37 -4.20 -23.59 -12.16
C TRP A 37 -5.58 -22.92 -12.21
N ALA A 38 -5.75 -21.88 -13.03
CA ALA A 38 -7.05 -21.25 -13.26
C ALA A 38 -8.03 -22.19 -13.99
N LYS A 39 -7.58 -22.97 -14.98
CA LYS A 39 -8.43 -23.95 -15.69
C LYS A 39 -8.90 -25.08 -14.78
N ASP A 40 -8.04 -25.56 -13.89
CA ASP A 40 -8.38 -26.65 -12.97
C ASP A 40 -9.35 -26.18 -11.87
N ASN A 41 -9.25 -24.94 -11.41
CA ASN A 41 -10.19 -24.38 -10.42
C ASN A 41 -11.52 -23.88 -11.00
N ILE A 42 -11.59 -23.53 -12.29
CA ILE A 42 -12.88 -23.26 -12.96
C ILE A 42 -13.71 -24.55 -13.11
N ARG A 43 -13.06 -25.72 -13.23
CA ARG A 43 -13.76 -27.01 -13.23
C ARG A 43 -14.17 -27.49 -11.85
N ALA A 44 -13.48 -27.09 -10.78
CA ALA A 44 -13.80 -27.48 -9.41
C ALA A 44 -14.97 -26.69 -8.79
N ASN A 45 -15.29 -25.49 -9.32
CA ASN A 45 -16.33 -24.60 -8.79
C ASN A 45 -17.65 -24.61 -9.58
N SER A 46 -17.95 -25.66 -10.35
CA SER A 46 -19.34 -25.90 -10.79
C SER A 46 -20.17 -26.37 -9.58
N ILE A 47 -20.57 -25.41 -8.74
CA ILE A 47 -21.54 -25.63 -7.66
C ILE A 47 -22.87 -25.99 -8.34
N ALA A 48 -23.28 -27.25 -8.20
CA ALA A 48 -24.65 -27.66 -8.49
C ALA A 48 -25.61 -26.84 -7.60
N PRO A 49 -26.74 -26.34 -8.10
CA PRO A 49 -27.69 -25.60 -7.27
C PRO A 49 -28.17 -26.51 -6.13
N ALA A 50 -27.96 -26.05 -4.89
CA ALA A 50 -28.42 -26.75 -3.69
C ALA A 50 -29.97 -26.89 -3.72
N PRO A 51 -30.53 -28.01 -3.26
CA PRO A 51 -31.98 -28.21 -3.26
C PRO A 51 -32.64 -27.22 -2.28
N ILE A 52 -33.72 -26.60 -2.75
CA ILE A 52 -34.61 -25.75 -1.96
C ILE A 52 -35.27 -26.64 -0.89
N ILE A 53 -34.81 -26.53 0.37
CA ILE A 53 -35.52 -27.10 1.51
C ILE A 53 -36.64 -26.13 1.87
N ASN A 54 -37.86 -26.53 1.53
CA ASN A 54 -39.09 -25.80 1.82
C ASN A 54 -39.51 -26.10 3.26
N ASN A 55 -39.00 -25.33 4.24
CA ASN A 55 -39.53 -25.34 5.60
C ASN A 55 -40.63 -24.28 5.71
N SER A 56 -41.80 -24.61 5.19
CA SER A 56 -43.06 -24.00 5.61
C SER A 56 -43.39 -24.49 7.02
N ASN A 57 -43.19 -23.63 8.01
CA ASN A 57 -43.90 -23.54 9.30
C ASN A 57 -42.90 -23.03 10.34
N TYR A 58 -43.00 -21.75 10.66
CA TYR A 58 -42.91 -21.15 12.01
C TYR A 58 -42.73 -19.63 11.81
N PHE A 59 -43.64 -18.87 12.45
CA PHE A 59 -43.79 -17.40 12.45
C PHE A 59 -44.71 -16.78 11.38
N GLU A 60 -46.03 -16.94 11.61
CA GLU A 60 -46.96 -15.83 11.43
C GLU A 60 -46.89 -14.93 12.67
N GLU A 61 -46.48 -13.66 12.52
CA GLU A 61 -47.23 -12.50 13.05
C GLU A 61 -46.61 -11.16 12.62
N LYS A 62 -47.42 -10.42 11.84
CA LYS A 62 -47.59 -8.96 11.72
C LYS A 62 -46.38 -8.03 11.94
N GLY A 63 -45.88 -7.50 10.82
CA GLY A 63 -45.14 -6.23 10.77
C GLY A 63 -44.78 -5.86 9.34
N SER A 64 -45.36 -4.78 8.81
CA SER A 64 -45.11 -4.25 7.47
C SER A 64 -43.64 -3.83 7.28
N ILE A 65 -42.90 -4.57 6.45
CA ILE A 65 -41.54 -4.21 6.00
C ILE A 65 -41.65 -3.43 4.68
N PRO A 66 -41.04 -2.23 4.54
CA PRO A 66 -41.01 -1.52 3.27
C PRO A 66 -40.15 -2.33 2.28
N LYS A 67 -40.67 -2.53 1.05
CA LYS A 67 -39.89 -3.10 -0.05
C LYS A 67 -38.74 -2.15 -0.40
N THR A 68 -37.54 -2.39 0.13
CA THR A 68 -36.32 -1.81 -0.41
C THR A 68 -35.93 -2.60 -1.66
N GLU A 69 -35.85 -1.91 -2.79
CA GLU A 69 -35.21 -2.45 -3.99
C GLU A 69 -33.76 -2.79 -3.67
N ASN A 70 -33.46 -4.08 -3.51
CA ASN A 70 -32.10 -4.60 -3.48
C ASN A 70 -31.48 -4.36 -4.87
N LYS A 71 -30.86 -3.19 -5.08
CA LYS A 71 -29.87 -3.03 -6.13
C LYS A 71 -28.69 -3.92 -5.77
N ALA A 72 -28.65 -5.11 -6.37
CA ALA A 72 -27.52 -6.01 -6.28
C ALA A 72 -26.24 -5.23 -6.61
N VAL A 73 -25.31 -5.15 -5.66
CA VAL A 73 -23.96 -4.66 -5.91
C VAL A 73 -23.36 -5.62 -6.95
N PRO A 74 -22.88 -5.15 -8.11
CA PRO A 74 -22.31 -6.05 -9.10
C PRO A 74 -21.08 -6.73 -8.50
N LEU A 75 -21.16 -8.05 -8.32
CA LEU A 75 -20.01 -8.88 -7.97
C LEU A 75 -19.04 -8.86 -9.17
N ARG A 76 -17.90 -8.17 -9.03
CA ARG A 76 -16.80 -8.26 -10.00
C ARG A 76 -15.96 -9.48 -9.68
N ILE A 77 -15.94 -10.44 -10.60
CA ILE A 77 -15.01 -11.59 -10.57
C ILE A 77 -13.64 -11.09 -11.08
N GLY A 78 -12.56 -11.46 -10.39
CA GLY A 78 -11.20 -11.10 -10.79
C GLY A 78 -10.73 -11.88 -12.01
N GLU A 79 -10.02 -11.20 -12.90
CA GLU A 79 -9.53 -11.78 -14.14
C GLU A 79 -8.16 -12.45 -13.93
N PRO A 80 -7.85 -13.59 -14.60
CA PRO A 80 -6.55 -14.27 -14.46
C PRO A 80 -5.34 -13.36 -14.72
N VAL A 81 -5.50 -12.33 -15.56
CA VAL A 81 -4.46 -11.35 -15.83
C VAL A 81 -4.06 -10.55 -14.59
N GLU A 82 -4.97 -10.33 -13.64
CA GLU A 82 -4.73 -9.57 -12.41
C GLU A 82 -3.84 -10.37 -11.43
N ILE A 83 -4.02 -11.70 -11.38
CA ILE A 83 -3.16 -12.61 -10.60
C ILE A 83 -1.75 -12.68 -11.20
N ALA A 84 -1.65 -12.87 -12.51
CA ALA A 84 -0.36 -12.94 -13.20
C ALA A 84 0.47 -11.65 -13.01
N THR A 85 -0.21 -10.49 -12.94
CA THR A 85 0.42 -9.18 -12.75
C THR A 85 0.99 -9.03 -11.33
N THR A 86 0.26 -9.51 -10.33
CA THR A 86 0.75 -9.53 -8.94
C THR A 86 1.98 -10.42 -8.80
N ALA A 87 1.95 -11.61 -9.41
CA ALA A 87 3.10 -12.52 -9.44
C ALA A 87 4.30 -11.88 -10.15
N ALA A 88 4.08 -11.17 -11.26
CA ALA A 88 5.15 -10.44 -11.95
C ALA A 88 5.79 -9.39 -11.03
N PHE A 89 5.01 -8.54 -10.35
CA PHE A 89 5.54 -7.53 -9.42
C PHE A 89 6.45 -8.16 -8.35
N LEU A 90 6.00 -9.24 -7.71
CA LEU A 90 6.75 -9.92 -6.65
C LEU A 90 8.06 -10.54 -7.13
N CYS A 91 8.18 -10.84 -8.42
CA CYS A 91 9.36 -11.43 -9.03
C CYS A 91 10.27 -10.40 -9.72
N MET A 92 9.91 -9.12 -9.75
CA MET A 92 10.73 -8.08 -10.37
C MET A 92 11.89 -7.70 -9.47
N SER A 93 13.12 -8.05 -9.85
CA SER A 93 14.29 -7.27 -9.44
C SER A 93 14.15 -5.89 -10.09
N ALA A 94 14.23 -4.80 -9.33
CA ALA A 94 14.04 -3.42 -9.81
C ALA A 94 15.12 -2.94 -10.82
N SER A 95 15.34 -3.65 -11.93
CA SER A 95 16.39 -3.38 -12.92
C SER A 95 15.97 -3.56 -14.39
N SER A 96 14.68 -3.50 -14.71
CA SER A 96 14.25 -3.49 -16.12
C SER A 96 13.12 -2.50 -16.41
N TYR A 97 13.25 -1.28 -15.87
CA TYR A 97 12.98 -0.13 -16.72
C TYR A 97 14.15 -0.04 -17.72
N ILE A 98 13.85 0.00 -19.02
CA ILE A 98 14.77 -0.11 -20.17
C ILE A 98 14.90 -1.54 -20.70
N ILE A 99 13.97 -1.94 -21.58
CA ILE A 99 14.32 -2.25 -22.97
C ILE A 99 13.07 -2.25 -23.86
N GLY A 100 13.06 -1.35 -24.85
CA GLY A 100 12.33 -1.53 -26.10
C GLY A 100 10.91 -0.96 -26.12
N GLN A 101 10.68 -0.06 -27.05
CA GLN A 101 9.37 0.43 -27.46
C GLN A 101 8.42 -0.73 -27.82
N THR A 102 7.56 -1.10 -26.89
CA THR A 102 6.22 -1.62 -27.14
C THR A 102 5.34 -0.85 -26.19
N GLU A 103 4.24 -0.25 -26.67
CA GLU A 103 3.29 0.55 -25.88
C GLU A 103 3.27 0.08 -24.43
N LEU A 104 3.79 0.91 -23.52
CA LEU A 104 3.82 0.57 -22.09
C LEU A 104 2.41 0.11 -21.73
N ASP A 105 2.31 -1.13 -21.28
CA ASP A 105 1.09 -1.65 -20.70
C ASP A 105 0.62 -0.62 -19.66
N ASN A 106 -0.46 0.11 -19.98
CA ASN A 106 -0.96 1.26 -19.22
C ASN A 106 -1.21 0.89 -17.74
N ARG A 107 -1.25 -0.41 -17.42
CA ARG A 107 -1.42 -0.94 -16.07
C ARG A 107 -0.26 -0.62 -15.13
N TRP A 108 0.94 -0.36 -15.62
CA TRP A 108 2.12 -0.05 -14.77
C TRP A 108 2.50 1.43 -14.76
N SER A 109 1.61 2.29 -15.25
CA SER A 109 1.83 3.74 -15.35
C SER A 109 0.92 4.48 -14.38
N LEU A 110 1.40 5.62 -13.87
CA LEU A 110 0.61 6.60 -13.12
C LEU A 110 0.45 7.92 -13.90
N HIS A 111 0.78 7.91 -15.19
CA HIS A 111 0.67 9.09 -16.03
C HIS A 111 -0.74 9.68 -16.00
N GLY A 112 -0.84 10.97 -15.69
CA GLY A 112 -2.11 11.69 -15.58
C GLY A 112 -2.88 11.45 -14.28
N ALA A 113 -2.37 10.65 -13.35
CA ALA A 113 -2.96 10.49 -12.02
C ALA A 113 -2.61 11.68 -11.11
N THR A 114 -3.53 12.08 -10.25
CA THR A 114 -3.29 13.08 -9.19
C THR A 114 -3.14 12.41 -7.83
N ALA A 115 -2.16 12.83 -7.03
CA ALA A 115 -1.85 12.21 -5.75
C ALA A 115 -1.69 13.23 -4.62
N LEU A 116 -2.16 12.88 -3.43
CA LEU A 116 -1.87 13.56 -2.17
C LEU A 116 -1.03 12.64 -1.29
N VAL A 117 0.15 13.09 -0.87
CA VAL A 117 1.00 12.37 0.08
C VAL A 117 1.18 13.21 1.34
N THR A 118 0.70 12.73 2.49
CA THR A 118 0.91 13.44 3.75
C THR A 118 2.31 13.19 4.31
N GLY A 119 2.99 14.23 4.81
CA GLY A 119 4.32 14.09 5.40
C GLY A 119 5.42 13.77 4.38
N GLY A 120 5.35 14.33 3.18
CA GLY A 120 6.28 14.00 2.09
C GLY A 120 7.61 14.76 2.09
N SER A 121 7.96 15.51 3.14
CA SER A 121 9.23 16.25 3.18
C SER A 121 10.45 15.40 3.52
N LYS A 122 10.26 14.21 4.11
CA LYS A 122 11.34 13.33 4.59
C LYS A 122 10.95 11.85 4.56
N GLY A 123 11.95 10.97 4.65
CA GLY A 123 11.77 9.54 4.92
C GLY A 123 10.90 8.83 3.88
N ILE A 124 10.03 7.94 4.34
CA ILE A 124 9.13 7.15 3.49
C ILE A 124 8.24 8.07 2.63
N GLY A 125 7.67 9.13 3.22
CA GLY A 125 6.80 10.05 2.49
C GLY A 125 7.50 10.74 1.32
N GLN A 126 8.75 11.19 1.51
CA GLN A 126 9.54 11.79 0.43
C GLN A 126 9.81 10.79 -0.68
N ALA A 127 10.20 9.56 -0.34
CA ALA A 127 10.43 8.51 -1.31
C ALA A 127 9.15 8.18 -2.11
N ILE A 128 7.98 8.15 -1.46
CA ILE A 128 6.69 7.96 -2.13
C ILE A 128 6.37 9.12 -3.08
N VAL A 129 6.59 10.37 -2.67
CA VAL A 129 6.38 11.54 -3.55
C VAL A 129 7.24 11.41 -4.81
N GLU A 130 8.52 11.11 -4.66
CA GLU A 130 9.45 10.97 -5.77
C GLU A 130 9.08 9.81 -6.69
N GLU A 131 8.73 8.66 -6.13
CA GLU A 131 8.37 7.48 -6.89
C GLU A 131 7.09 7.69 -7.71
N LEU A 132 6.03 8.21 -7.08
CA LEU A 132 4.77 8.52 -7.77
C LEU A 132 4.98 9.54 -8.90
N ALA A 133 5.77 10.60 -8.64
CA ALA A 133 6.04 11.62 -9.63
C ALA A 133 6.91 11.11 -10.80
N ARG A 134 7.91 10.26 -10.53
CA ARG A 134 8.72 9.60 -11.58
C ARG A 134 7.88 8.70 -12.48
N LEU A 135 6.82 8.12 -11.94
CA LEU A 135 5.84 7.29 -12.67
C LEU A 135 4.77 8.11 -13.40
N GLY A 136 4.88 9.44 -13.38
CA GLY A 136 4.04 10.36 -14.15
C GLY A 136 2.81 10.92 -13.41
N ALA A 137 2.70 10.70 -12.09
CA ALA A 137 1.65 11.33 -11.30
C ALA A 137 1.97 12.80 -11.02
N LYS A 138 0.93 13.64 -10.98
CA LYS A 138 1.00 14.98 -10.41
C LYS A 138 0.78 14.89 -8.90
N VAL A 139 1.76 15.30 -8.10
CA VAL A 139 1.75 15.08 -6.65
C VAL A 139 1.59 16.39 -5.88
N HIS A 140 0.68 16.42 -4.91
CA HIS A 140 0.65 17.41 -3.85
C HIS A 140 1.11 16.77 -2.55
N THR A 141 1.92 17.46 -1.76
CA THR A 141 2.34 16.98 -0.44
C THR A 141 2.24 18.06 0.63
N CYS A 142 2.34 17.64 1.89
CA CYS A 142 2.35 18.57 3.01
C CYS A 142 3.32 18.13 4.11
N ALA A 143 3.77 19.12 4.88
CA ALA A 143 4.51 18.93 6.13
C ALA A 143 4.37 20.17 7.00
N ARG A 144 4.86 20.11 8.25
CA ARG A 144 4.76 21.22 9.20
C ARG A 144 5.84 22.29 8.99
N ASN A 145 7.03 21.90 8.53
CA ASN A 145 8.18 22.80 8.40
C ASN A 145 8.29 23.35 6.97
N GLN A 146 8.10 24.66 6.80
CA GLN A 146 8.18 25.34 5.52
C GLN A 146 9.58 25.22 4.87
N GLN A 147 10.66 25.36 5.65
CA GLN A 147 12.02 25.33 5.11
C GLN A 147 12.37 23.95 4.52
N GLU A 148 11.89 22.89 5.15
CA GLU A 148 12.09 21.52 4.66
C GLU A 148 11.28 21.26 3.39
N LEU A 149 10.05 21.78 3.32
CA LEU A 149 9.25 21.73 2.10
C LEU A 149 9.90 22.51 0.96
N ASP A 150 10.42 23.70 1.22
CA ASP A 150 11.07 24.52 0.19
C ASP A 150 12.33 23.83 -0.35
N LYS A 151 13.10 23.18 0.52
CA LYS A 151 14.27 22.38 0.12
C LYS A 151 13.86 21.19 -0.75
N ALA A 152 12.82 20.46 -0.36
CA ALA A 152 12.31 19.32 -1.12
C ALA A 152 11.75 19.75 -2.48
N LEU A 153 10.98 20.84 -2.54
CA LEU A 153 10.45 21.41 -3.78
C LEU A 153 11.57 21.81 -4.75
N LYS A 154 12.63 22.48 -4.26
CA LYS A 154 13.80 22.81 -5.10
C LYS A 154 14.47 21.56 -5.68
N HIS A 155 14.54 20.50 -4.89
CA HIS A 155 15.08 19.21 -5.34
C HIS A 155 14.19 18.57 -6.42
N TRP A 156 12.87 18.50 -6.21
CA TRP A 156 11.96 17.91 -7.19
C TRP A 156 11.85 18.74 -8.48
N GLN A 157 11.98 20.07 -8.39
CA GLN A 157 12.09 20.95 -9.55
C GLN A 157 13.34 20.66 -10.39
N SER A 158 14.50 20.41 -9.76
CA SER A 158 15.71 20.07 -10.52
C SER A 158 15.61 18.72 -11.22
N LEU A 159 14.79 17.81 -10.67
CA LEU A 159 14.43 16.53 -11.28
C LEU A 159 13.28 16.62 -12.30
N LYS A 160 12.70 17.82 -12.51
CA LYS A 160 11.54 18.07 -13.39
C LYS A 160 10.30 17.24 -13.01
N LEU A 161 10.11 16.98 -11.72
CA LEU A 161 8.93 16.29 -11.20
C LEU A 161 7.78 17.29 -10.97
N ASP A 162 6.55 16.88 -11.31
CA ASP A 162 5.34 17.69 -11.09
C ASP A 162 4.86 17.53 -9.65
N VAL A 163 5.52 18.26 -8.75
CA VAL A 163 5.25 18.24 -7.31
C VAL A 163 4.97 19.65 -6.79
N THR A 164 3.86 19.78 -6.07
CA THR A 164 3.52 20.97 -5.29
C THR A 164 3.43 20.63 -3.81
N ALA A 165 3.60 21.62 -2.93
CA ALA A 165 3.46 21.39 -1.51
C ALA A 165 2.80 22.54 -0.76
N SER A 166 2.28 22.25 0.43
CA SER A 166 1.77 23.25 1.35
C SER A 166 2.04 22.89 2.82
N VAL A 167 2.15 23.90 3.67
CA VAL A 167 2.28 23.66 5.11
C VAL A 167 0.95 23.15 5.66
N CYS A 168 0.99 22.02 6.36
CA CYS A 168 -0.16 21.45 7.05
C CYS A 168 0.31 20.65 8.27
N ASP A 169 -0.34 20.87 9.40
CA ASP A 169 -0.30 19.94 10.52
C ASP A 169 -1.54 19.03 10.46
N VAL A 170 -1.33 17.77 10.10
CA VAL A 170 -2.43 16.81 9.92
C VAL A 170 -3.15 16.47 11.23
N SER A 171 -2.57 16.77 12.40
CA SER A 171 -3.27 16.61 13.68
C SER A 171 -4.39 17.64 13.86
N SER A 172 -4.31 18.79 13.17
CA SER A 172 -5.32 19.85 13.24
C SER A 172 -6.43 19.66 12.20
N ARG A 173 -7.67 19.53 12.66
CA ARG A 173 -8.85 19.38 11.80
C ARG A 173 -8.98 20.52 10.77
N ALA A 174 -8.89 21.77 11.21
CA ALA A 174 -8.99 22.93 10.33
C ALA A 174 -7.87 22.96 9.29
N ALA A 175 -6.67 22.46 9.62
CA ALA A 175 -5.58 22.36 8.67
C ALA A 175 -5.83 21.24 7.64
N ARG A 176 -6.44 20.11 8.03
CA ARG A 176 -6.86 19.04 7.11
C ARG A 176 -7.91 19.53 6.11
N GLU A 177 -8.89 20.30 6.58
CA GLU A 177 -9.95 20.89 5.73
C GLU A 177 -9.34 21.85 4.69
N LYS A 178 -8.50 22.80 5.12
CA LYS A 178 -7.78 23.72 4.22
C LYS A 178 -6.85 23.01 3.23
N LEU A 179 -6.17 21.96 3.67
CA LEU A 179 -5.34 21.12 2.79
C LEU A 179 -6.20 20.52 1.68
N MET A 180 -7.38 19.99 2.01
CA MET A 180 -8.25 19.37 1.04
C MET A 180 -8.94 20.36 0.10
N GLU A 181 -9.29 21.56 0.56
CA GLU A 181 -9.73 22.65 -0.32
C GLU A 181 -8.66 22.98 -1.37
N LYS A 182 -7.40 23.10 -0.93
CA LYS A 182 -6.27 23.36 -1.83
C LYS A 182 -6.05 22.23 -2.83
N VAL A 183 -6.10 20.98 -2.38
CA VAL A 183 -5.97 19.79 -3.25
C VAL A 183 -7.12 19.72 -4.25
N SER A 184 -8.35 19.99 -3.82
CA SER A 184 -9.52 20.08 -4.70
C SER A 184 -9.31 21.13 -5.79
N SER A 185 -8.84 22.32 -5.43
CA SER A 185 -8.55 23.38 -6.41
C SER A 185 -7.39 23.05 -7.36
N LEU A 186 -6.34 22.38 -6.88
CA LEU A 186 -5.16 22.05 -7.70
C LEU A 186 -5.40 20.94 -8.72
N PHE A 187 -6.38 20.08 -8.44
CA PHE A 187 -6.69 18.89 -9.22
C PHE A 187 -8.12 18.90 -9.78
N ASP A 188 -8.73 20.08 -9.91
CA ASP A 188 -10.05 20.27 -10.53
C ASP A 188 -11.14 19.34 -9.94
N GLY A 189 -11.12 19.19 -8.61
CA GLY A 189 -12.06 18.37 -7.85
C GLY A 189 -11.85 16.85 -8.01
N LYS A 190 -10.72 16.40 -8.57
CA LYS A 190 -10.44 14.97 -8.82
C LYS A 190 -9.11 14.55 -8.21
N LEU A 191 -9.16 13.58 -7.30
CA LEU A 191 -7.97 12.99 -6.69
C LEU A 191 -7.93 11.50 -7.01
N ASN A 192 -6.85 10.98 -7.58
CA ASN A 192 -6.75 9.53 -7.81
C ASN A 192 -6.16 8.79 -6.61
N ILE A 193 -5.18 9.38 -5.94
CA ILE A 193 -4.34 8.70 -4.95
C ILE A 193 -4.29 9.51 -3.65
N LEU A 194 -4.59 8.86 -2.53
CA LEU A 194 -4.35 9.37 -1.18
C LEU A 194 -3.37 8.45 -0.45
N ILE A 195 -2.21 8.98 -0.08
CA ILE A 195 -1.22 8.30 0.77
C ILE A 195 -1.27 8.93 2.16
N ASN A 196 -1.81 8.18 3.12
CA ASN A 196 -1.78 8.51 4.54
C ASN A 196 -0.45 8.01 5.13
N ASN A 197 0.60 8.83 5.00
CA ASN A 197 1.96 8.51 5.47
C ASN A 197 2.36 9.31 6.73
N ALA A 198 1.85 10.52 6.92
CA ALA A 198 2.22 11.34 8.07
C ALA A 198 1.92 10.61 9.38
N GLY A 199 2.97 10.46 10.20
CA GLY A 199 2.89 9.79 11.49
C GLY A 199 4.05 10.20 12.38
N THR A 200 3.88 9.96 13.68
CA THR A 200 4.89 10.27 14.71
C THR A 200 4.97 9.12 15.71
N ASN A 201 6.01 9.12 16.53
CA ASN A 201 6.22 8.13 17.58
C ASN A 201 6.69 8.81 18.87
N LEU A 202 6.37 8.21 20.02
CA LEU A 202 6.85 8.61 21.33
C LEU A 202 7.48 7.40 22.02
N PHE A 203 8.72 7.56 22.49
CA PHE A 203 9.51 6.49 23.09
C PHE A 203 9.38 6.49 24.60
N LYS A 204 8.27 5.92 25.09
CA LYS A 204 7.92 5.80 26.51
C LYS A 204 7.46 4.37 26.81
N THR A 205 7.70 3.89 28.03
CA THR A 205 7.07 2.67 28.54
C THR A 205 5.60 2.92 28.82
N ALA A 206 4.79 1.85 28.92
CA ALA A 206 3.35 1.98 29.18
C ALA A 206 3.03 2.77 30.47
N LEU A 207 3.89 2.70 31.49
CA LEU A 207 3.73 3.43 32.76
C LEU A 207 4.10 4.92 32.67
N GLU A 208 4.89 5.31 31.68
CA GLU A 208 5.34 6.69 31.47
C GLU A 208 4.41 7.49 30.53
N PHE A 209 3.50 6.80 29.83
CA PHE A 209 2.53 7.44 28.95
C PHE A 209 1.53 8.28 29.74
N LYS A 210 1.39 9.54 29.35
CA LYS A 210 0.36 10.46 29.88
C LYS A 210 -0.85 10.50 28.96
N GLU A 211 -1.96 11.04 29.44
CA GLU A 211 -3.17 11.23 28.65
C GLU A 211 -2.92 12.10 27.41
N GLU A 212 -2.13 13.17 27.56
CA GLU A 212 -1.77 14.07 26.46
C GLU A 212 -0.98 13.36 25.35
N ASP A 213 -0.10 12.41 25.72
CA ASP A 213 0.67 11.61 24.76
C ASP A 213 -0.26 10.75 23.90
N TYR A 214 -1.31 10.21 24.51
CA TYR A 214 -2.30 9.40 23.82
C TYR A 214 -3.11 10.21 22.81
N GLY A 215 -3.64 11.36 23.23
CA GLY A 215 -4.38 12.27 22.35
C GLY A 215 -3.54 12.74 21.16
N PHE A 216 -2.26 13.04 21.39
CA PHE A 216 -1.33 13.44 20.34
C PHE A 216 -1.08 12.33 19.30
N LEU A 217 -0.83 11.10 19.76
CA LEU A 217 -0.59 9.96 18.86
C LEU A 217 -1.85 9.59 18.07
N LEU A 218 -3.03 9.57 18.71
CA LEU A 218 -4.29 9.29 18.03
C LEU A 218 -4.62 10.34 16.97
N SER A 219 -4.55 11.62 17.34
CA SER A 219 -4.89 12.73 16.44
C SER A 219 -4.00 12.73 15.21
N THR A 220 -2.69 12.49 15.41
CA THR A 220 -1.72 12.48 14.31
C THR A 220 -1.79 11.21 13.48
N ASN A 221 -1.80 10.02 14.10
CA ASN A 221 -1.58 8.77 13.37
C ASN A 221 -2.87 8.09 12.91
N LEU A 222 -4.03 8.34 13.52
CA LEU A 222 -5.29 7.64 13.19
C LEU A 222 -6.41 8.59 12.75
N GLU A 223 -6.73 9.57 13.58
CA GLU A 223 -7.82 10.53 13.30
C GLU A 223 -7.54 11.30 12.02
N SER A 224 -6.29 11.73 11.82
CA SER A 224 -5.89 12.45 10.61
C SER A 224 -6.14 11.64 9.35
N ALA A 225 -5.75 10.36 9.35
CA ALA A 225 -5.87 9.46 8.20
C ALA A 225 -7.33 9.13 7.90
N PHE A 226 -8.14 8.91 8.94
CA PHE A 226 -9.58 8.71 8.79
C PHE A 226 -10.26 9.96 8.22
N HIS A 227 -10.04 11.13 8.83
CA HIS A 227 -10.67 12.38 8.41
C HIS A 227 -10.24 12.80 7.01
N LEU A 228 -8.95 12.67 6.66
CA LEU A 228 -8.48 12.95 5.29
C LEU A 228 -9.11 11.99 4.27
N SER A 229 -9.31 10.73 4.64
CA SER A 229 -10.01 9.78 3.76
C SER A 229 -11.46 10.21 3.54
N GLN A 230 -12.16 10.68 4.58
CA GLN A 230 -13.52 11.21 4.45
C GLN A 230 -13.57 12.45 3.55
N LEU A 231 -12.67 13.42 3.77
CA LEU A 231 -12.59 14.63 2.96
C LEU A 231 -12.19 14.34 1.51
N ALA A 232 -11.36 13.33 1.28
CA ALA A 232 -10.92 12.93 -0.05
C ALA A 232 -11.96 12.09 -0.81
N HIS A 233 -12.90 11.42 -0.13
CA HIS A 233 -13.93 10.56 -0.76
C HIS A 233 -14.63 11.20 -1.97
N PRO A 234 -15.18 12.43 -1.91
CA PRO A 234 -15.82 13.05 -3.07
C PRO A 234 -14.87 13.22 -4.26
N LEU A 235 -13.60 13.58 -4.01
CA LEU A 235 -12.58 13.76 -5.05
C LEU A 235 -12.12 12.42 -5.63
N LEU A 236 -11.97 11.40 -4.77
CA LEU A 236 -11.62 10.02 -5.14
C LEU A 236 -12.70 9.42 -6.04
N LYS A 237 -13.97 9.59 -5.65
CA LYS A 237 -15.13 9.18 -6.44
C LYS A 237 -15.20 9.91 -7.78
N ALA A 238 -15.00 11.24 -7.78
CA ALA A 238 -15.02 12.05 -9.01
C ALA A 238 -13.89 11.70 -9.99
N SER A 239 -12.78 11.14 -9.49
CA SER A 239 -11.68 10.64 -10.33
C SER A 239 -12.03 9.37 -11.11
N GLY A 240 -13.07 8.64 -10.68
CA GLY A 240 -13.51 7.37 -11.25
C GLY A 240 -12.62 6.16 -10.91
N VAL A 241 -11.40 6.36 -10.40
CA VAL A 241 -10.43 5.29 -10.04
C VAL A 241 -9.64 5.69 -8.78
N GLY A 242 -10.30 5.67 -7.63
CA GLY A 242 -9.72 6.11 -6.35
C GLY A 242 -8.85 5.04 -5.67
N ARG A 243 -7.77 5.48 -5.01
CA ARG A 243 -6.76 4.59 -4.42
C ARG A 243 -6.25 5.21 -3.12
N ILE A 244 -6.43 4.49 -2.02
CA ILE A 244 -5.97 4.91 -0.70
C ILE A 244 -4.91 3.92 -0.23
N VAL A 245 -3.77 4.44 0.22
CA VAL A 245 -2.72 3.64 0.86
C VAL A 245 -2.43 4.23 2.23
N PHE A 246 -2.54 3.40 3.26
CA PHE A 246 -2.12 3.74 4.61
C PHE A 246 -0.71 3.19 4.86
N ILE A 247 0.14 3.99 5.49
CA ILE A 247 1.43 3.50 6.01
C ILE A 247 1.24 3.22 7.51
N SER A 248 1.26 1.94 7.87
CA SER A 248 1.17 1.46 9.24
C SER A 248 2.57 1.04 9.75
N SER A 249 2.66 -0.10 10.44
CA SER A 249 3.88 -0.70 10.94
C SER A 249 3.66 -2.19 11.17
N VAL A 250 4.72 -2.99 11.07
CA VAL A 250 4.75 -4.39 11.58
C VAL A 250 4.33 -4.50 13.04
N GLY A 251 4.51 -3.42 13.81
CA GLY A 251 4.00 -3.32 15.17
C GLY A 251 2.50 -3.54 15.29
N GLY A 252 1.71 -3.18 14.27
CA GLY A 252 0.27 -3.45 14.23
C GLY A 252 -0.12 -4.92 13.96
N LEU A 253 0.86 -5.81 13.82
CA LEU A 253 0.67 -7.24 13.53
C LEU A 253 1.27 -8.15 14.58
N VAL A 254 2.43 -7.78 15.14
CA VAL A 254 3.16 -8.57 16.15
C VAL A 254 3.61 -7.71 17.32
N GLY A 255 3.69 -8.31 18.50
CA GLY A 255 4.37 -7.72 19.65
C GLY A 255 5.89 -7.92 19.55
N PHE A 256 6.67 -6.95 20.02
CA PHE A 256 8.14 -7.02 20.03
C PHE A 256 8.65 -7.20 21.47
N PRO A 257 9.19 -8.37 21.83
CA PRO A 257 9.71 -8.60 23.18
C PRO A 257 10.95 -7.74 23.49
N GLU A 258 11.89 -7.53 22.57
CA GLU A 258 13.03 -6.60 22.79
C GLU A 258 12.58 -5.14 22.87
N ALA A 259 11.37 -4.84 22.41
CA ALA A 259 10.76 -3.53 22.53
C ALA A 259 10.10 -3.35 23.91
N SER A 260 9.78 -4.41 24.68
CA SER A 260 9.01 -4.29 25.93
C SER A 260 9.62 -3.31 26.94
N ASP A 261 10.94 -3.15 26.93
CA ASP A 261 11.67 -2.33 27.91
C ASP A 261 11.91 -0.89 27.42
N THR A 262 11.67 -0.59 26.13
CA THR A 262 12.05 0.70 25.56
C THR A 262 11.14 1.26 24.46
N MET A 263 10.23 0.45 23.93
CA MET A 263 9.44 0.72 22.76
C MET A 263 8.08 -0.01 22.89
N HIS A 264 7.01 0.78 23.01
CA HIS A 264 5.63 0.41 22.65
C HIS A 264 4.61 0.08 23.75
N ALA A 265 3.49 0.80 23.66
CA ALA A 265 2.17 0.17 23.59
C ALA A 265 1.29 0.87 22.52
N TRP A 266 1.30 2.21 22.43
CA TRP A 266 0.24 2.91 21.69
C TRP A 266 0.43 3.03 20.17
N CYS A 267 1.62 3.36 19.64
CA CYS A 267 1.81 3.43 18.17
C CYS A 267 1.59 2.08 17.47
N ILE A 268 1.85 0.97 18.17
CA ILE A 268 1.51 -0.39 17.76
C ILE A 268 0.01 -0.57 17.64
N ASN A 269 -0.73 -0.26 18.71
CA ASN A 269 -2.18 -0.39 18.72
C ASN A 269 -2.85 0.48 17.65
N ILE A 270 -2.34 1.69 17.43
CA ILE A 270 -2.82 2.57 16.37
C ILE A 270 -2.56 1.98 14.97
N SER A 271 -1.41 1.33 14.76
CA SER A 271 -1.13 0.62 13.51
C SER A 271 -2.09 -0.55 13.28
N GLY A 272 -2.47 -1.27 14.34
CA GLY A 272 -3.52 -2.29 14.28
C GLY A 272 -4.91 -1.71 13.93
N ALA A 273 -5.26 -0.57 14.51
CA ALA A 273 -6.49 0.15 14.16
C ALA A 273 -6.49 0.62 12.70
N MET A 274 -5.35 1.11 12.19
CA MET A 274 -5.17 1.48 10.78
C MET A 274 -5.39 0.30 9.84
N ASN A 275 -4.86 -0.87 10.21
CA ASN A 275 -5.04 -2.11 9.47
C ASN A 275 -6.53 -2.49 9.37
N GLN A 276 -7.29 -2.33 10.45
CA GLN A 276 -8.74 -2.58 10.42
C GLN A 276 -9.51 -1.51 9.66
N LEU A 277 -9.14 -0.23 9.82
CA LEU A 277 -9.73 0.87 9.06
C LEU A 277 -9.61 0.63 7.55
N THR A 278 -8.44 0.18 7.11
CA THR A 278 -8.18 -0.17 5.70
C THR A 278 -9.19 -1.19 5.17
N ARG A 279 -9.45 -2.27 5.91
CA ARG A 279 -10.42 -3.30 5.52
C ARG A 279 -11.84 -2.74 5.43
N ASN A 280 -12.23 -1.90 6.40
CA ASN A 280 -13.55 -1.31 6.41
C ASN A 280 -13.77 -0.38 5.21
N LEU A 281 -12.84 0.54 4.95
CA LEU A 281 -12.93 1.45 3.80
C LEU A 281 -12.90 0.72 2.46
N ALA A 282 -12.10 -0.34 2.35
CA ALA A 282 -12.05 -1.18 1.15
C ALA A 282 -13.40 -1.81 0.82
N LEU A 283 -14.14 -2.28 1.83
CA LEU A 283 -15.47 -2.86 1.65
C LEU A 283 -16.52 -1.77 1.37
N GLU A 284 -16.50 -0.68 2.13
CA GLU A 284 -17.53 0.35 2.08
C GLU A 284 -17.49 1.15 0.76
N TRP A 285 -16.28 1.46 0.27
CA TRP A 285 -16.07 2.35 -0.87
C TRP A 285 -15.77 1.63 -2.19
N ALA A 286 -15.75 0.29 -2.20
CA ALA A 286 -15.63 -0.50 -3.42
C ALA A 286 -16.70 -0.14 -4.48
N LYS A 287 -17.92 0.18 -4.03
CA LYS A 287 -19.03 0.62 -4.89
C LYS A 287 -18.75 1.92 -5.67
N ASP A 288 -17.83 2.73 -5.17
CA ASP A 288 -17.40 4.00 -5.79
C ASP A 288 -16.11 3.82 -6.62
N ASN A 289 -15.71 2.57 -6.88
CA ASN A 289 -14.44 2.19 -7.53
C ASN A 289 -13.20 2.76 -6.79
N ILE A 290 -13.26 2.75 -5.46
CA ILE A 290 -12.18 3.15 -4.57
C ILE A 290 -11.58 1.90 -3.92
N ARG A 291 -10.26 1.74 -4.04
CA ARG A 291 -9.50 0.69 -3.34
C ARG A 291 -8.79 1.29 -2.14
N ALA A 292 -8.72 0.55 -1.05
CA ALA A 292 -7.95 0.93 0.13
C ALA A 292 -7.04 -0.22 0.53
N ASN A 293 -5.74 0.05 0.68
CA ASN A 293 -4.75 -0.93 1.14
C ASN A 293 -3.83 -0.30 2.18
N CYS A 294 -3.07 -1.13 2.86
CA CYS A 294 -2.12 -0.73 3.88
C CYS A 294 -0.76 -1.36 3.60
N ILE A 295 0.30 -0.63 3.91
CA ILE A 295 1.66 -1.16 3.98
C ILE A 295 2.08 -1.15 5.44
N ALA A 296 2.67 -2.25 5.91
CA ALA A 296 3.23 -2.40 7.25
C ALA A 296 4.75 -2.54 7.14
N PRO A 297 5.51 -1.43 7.16
CA PRO A 297 6.97 -1.48 7.10
C PRO A 297 7.57 -2.04 8.38
N GLY A 298 8.70 -2.74 8.22
CA GLY A 298 9.65 -3.04 9.29
C GLY A 298 10.54 -1.84 9.65
N PRO A 299 11.74 -2.08 10.20
CA PRO A 299 12.73 -1.03 10.41
C PRO A 299 13.21 -0.44 9.08
N ILE A 300 12.96 0.86 8.87
CA ILE A 300 13.38 1.60 7.67
C ILE A 300 14.33 2.74 8.06
N VAL A 301 15.42 2.89 7.32
CA VAL A 301 16.41 3.96 7.51
C VAL A 301 15.76 5.33 7.21
N THR A 302 15.36 6.02 8.27
CA THR A 302 14.68 7.32 8.20
C THR A 302 15.16 8.24 9.32
N PRO A 303 14.94 9.56 9.21
CA PRO A 303 15.19 10.48 10.31
C PRO A 303 14.47 10.07 11.61
N LEU A 304 13.26 9.50 11.52
CA LEU A 304 12.51 9.01 12.68
C LEU A 304 13.24 7.85 13.38
N MET A 305 13.82 6.92 12.61
CA MET A 305 14.63 5.82 13.15
C MET A 305 15.93 6.35 13.77
N HIS A 306 16.57 7.36 13.18
CA HIS A 306 17.77 7.97 13.77
C HIS A 306 17.45 8.63 15.12
N SER A 307 16.37 9.42 15.19
CA SER A 307 15.94 10.06 16.44
C SER A 307 15.61 9.06 17.55
N TYR A 308 15.12 7.86 17.20
CA TYR A 308 14.92 6.78 18.17
C TYR A 308 16.24 6.35 18.83
N PHE A 309 17.26 6.05 18.04
CA PHE A 309 18.53 5.56 18.56
C PHE A 309 19.33 6.66 19.27
N GLU A 310 19.26 7.90 18.78
CA GLU A 310 19.82 9.07 19.46
C GLU A 310 19.21 9.28 20.85
N ALA A 311 17.88 9.19 20.97
CA ALA A 311 17.18 9.33 22.26
C ALA A 311 17.56 8.24 23.28
N LYS A 312 18.09 7.09 22.81
CA LYS A 312 18.58 6.00 23.65
C LYS A 312 20.09 6.08 23.94
N GLY A 313 20.76 7.17 23.55
CA GLY A 313 22.20 7.35 23.75
C GLY A 313 23.06 6.37 22.95
N GLY A 314 22.48 5.74 21.92
CA GLY A 314 23.10 4.66 21.15
C GLY A 314 23.27 5.01 19.68
N ARG A 315 24.00 4.15 18.96
CA ARG A 315 23.99 4.11 17.49
C ARG A 315 22.93 3.12 17.03
N ILE A 316 22.52 3.23 15.76
CA ILE A 316 21.72 2.19 15.11
C ILE A 316 22.42 0.84 15.37
N PRO A 317 21.72 -0.17 15.92
CA PRO A 317 22.28 -1.48 16.22
C PRO A 317 22.97 -2.02 14.99
N LYS A 318 24.05 -2.79 15.20
CA LYS A 318 24.59 -3.60 14.11
C LYS A 318 23.47 -4.44 13.54
N VAL A 319 23.45 -4.52 12.22
CA VAL A 319 22.45 -5.21 11.42
C VAL A 319 22.18 -6.64 11.89
N GLU A 320 23.22 -7.32 12.35
CA GLU A 320 23.21 -8.66 12.95
C GLU A 320 22.27 -8.79 14.18
N ASN A 321 21.98 -7.69 14.88
CA ASN A 321 21.18 -7.67 16.10
C ASN A 321 19.70 -7.33 15.87
N MET A 322 19.28 -7.06 14.63
CA MET A 322 17.90 -6.64 14.34
C MET A 322 16.93 -7.81 14.12
N GLY A 323 17.44 -9.04 14.02
CA GLY A 323 16.61 -10.23 13.76
C GLY A 323 15.90 -10.22 12.40
N ILE A 324 16.32 -9.37 11.46
CA ILE A 324 15.77 -9.26 10.11
C ILE A 324 16.42 -10.34 9.24
N PRO A 325 15.66 -11.30 8.66
CA PRO A 325 16.23 -12.35 7.80
C PRO A 325 17.04 -11.83 6.61
N LEU A 326 16.63 -10.72 5.97
CA LEU A 326 17.40 -10.09 4.90
C LEU A 326 18.70 -9.40 5.39
N GLY A 327 18.95 -9.41 6.70
CA GLY A 327 20.20 -8.95 7.28
C GLY A 327 20.50 -7.49 6.95
N ARG A 328 19.49 -6.60 7.01
CA ARG A 328 19.61 -5.13 7.01
C ARG A 328 18.25 -4.47 7.26
N PRO A 329 18.22 -3.22 7.78
CA PRO A 329 17.01 -2.40 7.67
C PRO A 329 16.68 -2.11 6.21
N GLY A 330 15.41 -1.81 5.95
CA GLY A 330 14.94 -1.39 4.63
C GLY A 330 15.27 0.08 4.34
N GLU A 331 15.24 0.43 3.07
CA GLU A 331 15.36 1.81 2.58
C GLU A 331 13.97 2.40 2.27
N PRO A 332 13.78 3.73 2.40
CA PRO A 332 12.50 4.37 2.09
C PRO A 332 11.93 4.03 0.70
N LEU A 333 12.80 3.88 -0.29
CA LEU A 333 12.41 3.52 -1.66
C LEU A 333 11.74 2.14 -1.73
N GLU A 334 12.17 1.18 -0.92
CA GLU A 334 11.60 -0.18 -0.93
C GLU A 334 10.13 -0.17 -0.48
N VAL A 335 9.76 0.74 0.42
CA VAL A 335 8.35 0.98 0.80
C VAL A 335 7.62 1.77 -0.29
N ALA A 336 8.29 2.77 -0.89
CA ALA A 336 7.70 3.61 -1.92
C ALA A 336 7.30 2.82 -3.19
N THR A 337 8.11 1.85 -3.60
CA THR A 337 7.78 0.99 -4.75
C THR A 337 6.53 0.16 -4.50
N VAL A 338 6.31 -0.35 -3.28
CA VAL A 338 5.07 -1.06 -2.91
C VAL A 338 3.87 -0.10 -2.94
N ALA A 339 4.03 1.12 -2.41
CA ALA A 339 2.98 2.14 -2.45
C ALA A 339 2.59 2.50 -3.89
N ALA A 340 3.58 2.72 -4.76
CA ALA A 340 3.36 2.99 -6.18
C ALA A 340 2.59 1.85 -6.87
N PHE A 341 2.99 0.59 -6.66
CA PHE A 341 2.28 -0.57 -7.21
C PHE A 341 0.82 -0.64 -6.75
N LEU A 342 0.55 -0.43 -5.45
CA LEU A 342 -0.82 -0.39 -4.91
C LEU A 342 -1.66 0.74 -5.51
N CYS A 343 -1.01 1.78 -6.02
CA CYS A 343 -1.62 2.90 -6.73
C CYS A 343 -1.72 2.71 -8.24
N MET A 344 -1.15 1.67 -8.84
CA MET A 344 -1.21 1.41 -10.28
C MET A 344 -2.50 0.69 -10.69
N PRO A 345 -2.94 0.77 -11.95
CA PRO A 345 -4.02 -0.09 -12.44
C PRO A 345 -3.66 -1.59 -12.40
N ALA A 346 -2.37 -1.96 -12.40
CA ALA A 346 -1.87 -3.32 -12.21
C ALA A 346 -2.37 -4.00 -10.92
N SER A 347 -2.69 -3.22 -9.89
CA SER A 347 -3.25 -3.70 -8.62
C SER A 347 -4.77 -3.55 -8.53
N SER A 348 -5.48 -3.50 -9.67
CA SER A 348 -6.93 -3.29 -9.75
C SER A 348 -7.78 -4.28 -8.95
N TYR A 349 -7.25 -5.47 -8.66
CA TYR A 349 -7.93 -6.49 -7.86
C TYR A 349 -7.40 -6.60 -6.41
N ILE A 350 -6.51 -5.70 -6.00
CA ILE A 350 -5.95 -5.68 -4.64
C ILE A 350 -6.63 -4.57 -3.85
N THR A 351 -7.45 -4.96 -2.87
CA THR A 351 -8.09 -4.05 -1.92
C THR A 351 -8.27 -4.75 -0.56
N GLY A 352 -8.28 -3.98 0.52
CA GLY A 352 -8.42 -4.45 1.90
C GLY A 352 -7.19 -5.16 2.46
N GLN A 353 -6.05 -5.13 1.76
CA GLN A 353 -4.86 -5.89 2.16
C GLN A 353 -3.92 -5.07 3.04
N VAL A 354 -3.22 -5.76 3.94
CA VAL A 354 -2.07 -5.25 4.69
C VAL A 354 -0.83 -5.96 4.15
N ILE A 355 -0.01 -5.24 3.38
CA ILE A 355 1.22 -5.78 2.80
C ILE A 355 2.38 -5.50 3.74
N VAL A 356 3.04 -6.55 4.22
CA VAL A 356 4.21 -6.43 5.10
C VAL A 356 5.47 -6.24 4.27
N ALA A 357 6.27 -5.23 4.61
CA ALA A 357 7.54 -4.91 3.96
C ALA A 357 8.64 -4.74 5.02
N ASP A 358 9.19 -5.85 5.50
CA ASP A 358 10.00 -5.88 6.73
C ASP A 358 11.25 -6.78 6.66
N GLY A 359 11.59 -7.27 5.46
CA GLY A 359 12.70 -8.18 5.26
C GLY A 359 12.53 -9.55 5.94
N GLY A 360 11.28 -9.95 6.25
CA GLY A 360 10.93 -11.23 6.85
C GLY A 360 10.86 -11.22 8.39
N LEU A 361 11.00 -10.05 9.02
CA LEU A 361 11.05 -9.90 10.47
C LEU A 361 9.84 -10.53 11.20
N THR A 362 8.62 -10.39 10.66
CA THR A 362 7.40 -10.94 11.28
C THR A 362 7.17 -12.42 10.99
N MET A 363 7.94 -13.04 10.09
CA MET A 363 7.76 -14.46 9.72
C MET A 363 8.43 -15.43 10.71
N GLY A 364 9.27 -14.92 11.60
CA GLY A 364 9.97 -15.69 12.63
C GLY A 364 11.29 -15.04 13.00
N ARG A 365 11.83 -15.35 14.20
CA ARG A 365 13.18 -14.90 14.57
C ARG A 365 14.20 -15.63 13.68
N PHE A 366 14.90 -14.89 12.84
CA PHE A 366 16.12 -15.42 12.22
C PHE A 366 17.17 -15.58 13.33
N ILE A 367 17.53 -16.82 13.63
CA ILE A 367 18.69 -17.15 14.46
C ILE A 367 19.77 -17.57 13.45
N PRO A 368 20.79 -16.72 13.19
CA PRO A 368 21.86 -17.01 12.23
C PRO A 368 22.61 -18.30 12.51
#